data_AF-A0A969JW94-F1
#
_entry.id   AF-A0A969JW94-F1
#
_cell.length_a   1.000
_cell.length_b   1.000
_cell.length_c   1.000
_cell.angle_alpha   90.00
_cell.angle_beta   90.00
_cell.angle_gamma   90.00
#
_symmetry.space_group_name_H-M   'P 1'
#
loop_
_entity.id
_entity.type
_entity.pdbx_description
1 polymer ?
#
loop_
_entity_poly.entity_id
_entity_poly.type
_entity_poly.pdbx_seq_one_letter_code
_entity_poly.pdbx_strand_id
1 'polypeptide(L)' 'MQVVLFTVVAIGLYFFTDWALRVFEQYRGEPLPNRNLVFFAIIFVTAVVSFEIIQRVLQGAPLA' A
#
# COMPACT_ATOMS: atom_id res chain seq x y z
N MET A 1 -1.02 20.24 -7.27
CA MET A 1 -2.13 19.46 -6.67
C MET A 1 -1.92 17.94 -6.75
N GLN A 2 -1.43 17.37 -7.86
CA GLN A 2 -1.18 15.92 -7.97
C GLN A 2 -0.11 15.38 -7.00
N VAL A 3 1.00 16.11 -6.81
CA VAL A 3 2.05 15.73 -5.84
C VAL A 3 1.49 15.59 -4.41
N VAL A 4 0.61 16.51 -3.98
CA VAL A 4 -0.01 16.44 -2.65
C VAL A 4 -0.85 15.17 -2.52
N LEU A 5 -1.66 14.86 -3.53
CA LEU A 5 -2.52 13.68 -3.56
C LEU A 5 -1.69 12.39 -3.52
N PHE A 6 -0.62 12.31 -4.32
CA PHE A 6 0.30 11.18 -4.30
C PHE A 6 1.05 11.04 -2.96
N THR A 7 1.45 12.15 -2.33
CA THR A 7 2.07 12.13 -1.00
C THR A 7 1.09 11.63 0.07
N VAL A 8 -0.15 12.10 0.05
CA VAL A 8 -1.19 11.63 0.98
C VAL A 8 -1.46 10.13 0.82
N VAL A 9 -1.53 9.66 -0.43
CA VAL A 9 -1.69 8.23 -0.73
C VAL A 9 -0.48 7.43 -0.24
N ALA A 10 0.75 7.90 -0.47
CA ALA A 10 1.95 7.23 0.01
C ALA A 10 1.99 7.13 1.54
N ILE A 11 1.60 8.19 2.25
CA ILE A 11 1.46 8.19 3.70
C ILE A 11 0.39 7.18 4.14
N GLY A 12 -0.78 7.20 3.49
CA GLY A 12 -1.87 6.25 3.76
C GLY A 12 -1.44 4.80 3.56
N LEU A 13 -0.69 4.51 2.49
CA LEU A 13 -0.14 3.19 2.19
C LEU A 13 0.86 2.72 3.22
N TYR A 14 1.70 3.63 3.73
CA TYR A 14 2.64 3.30 4.80
C TYR A 14 1.91 2.83 6.06
N PHE A 15 0.90 3.61 6.51
CA PHE A 15 0.10 3.24 7.68
C PHE A 15 -0.72 1.97 7.45
N PHE A 16 -1.32 1.82 6.26
CA PHE A 16 -2.06 0.62 5.89
C PHE A 16 -1.16 -0.62 5.91
N THR A 17 0.04 -0.52 5.35
CA THR A 17 0.99 -1.63 5.32
C THR A 17 1.47 -2.00 6.72
N ASP A 18 1.79 -1.03 7.56
CA ASP A 18 2.22 -1.29 8.94
C ASP A 18 1.08 -1.94 9.74
N TRP A 19 -0.16 -1.48 9.56
CA TRP A 19 -1.34 -2.08 10.18
C TRP A 19 -1.56 -3.53 9.69
N ALA A 20 -1.55 -3.76 8.36
CA ALA A 20 -1.75 -5.08 7.79
C ALA A 20 -0.68 -6.08 8.26
N LEU A 21 0.57 -5.63 8.37
CA LEU A 21 1.67 -6.44 8.89
C LEU A 21 1.47 -6.79 10.36
N ARG A 22 1.11 -5.82 11.20
CA ARG A 22 0.82 -6.05 12.63
C ARG A 22 -0.34 -7.03 12.82
N VAL A 23 -1.40 -6.88 12.03
CA VAL A 23 -2.53 -7.80 12.04
C VAL A 23 -2.08 -9.22 11.68
N PHE A 24 -1.23 -9.37 10.66
CA PHE A 24 -0.67 -10.67 10.29
C PHE A 24 0.21 -11.27 11.39
N GLU A 25 1.05 -10.46 12.04
CA GLU A 25 1.88 -10.87 13.18
C GLU A 25 1.01 -11.31 14.38
N GLN A 26 -0.09 -10.61 14.65
CA GLN A 26 -1.06 -10.98 15.68
C GLN A 26 -1.75 -12.31 15.39
N TYR A 27 -2.15 -12.56 14.15
CA TYR A 27 -2.74 -13.85 13.75
C TYR A 27 -1.75 -15.00 13.85
N ARG A 28 -0.47 -14.75 13.58
CA ARG A 28 0.59 -15.78 13.65
C ARG A 28 1.05 -16.06 15.07
N GLY A 29 0.89 -15.10 15.99
CA GLY A 29 1.34 -15.20 17.38
C GLY A 29 2.85 -14.99 17.58
N GLU A 30 3.59 -14.72 16.50
CA GLU A 30 5.03 -14.48 16.50
C GLU A 30 5.38 -13.36 15.51
N PRO A 31 6.38 -12.50 15.84
CA PRO A 31 6.86 -11.49 14.92
C PRO A 31 7.45 -12.14 13.67
N LEU A 32 7.21 -11.52 12.51
CA LEU A 32 7.67 -12.07 11.25
C LEU A 32 9.21 -12.04 11.17
N PRO A 33 9.87 -13.17 10.82
CA PRO A 33 11.28 -13.13 10.46
C PRO A 33 11.44 -12.25 9.22
N ASN A 34 12.43 -11.36 9.23
CA ASN A 34 12.66 -10.36 8.18
C ASN A 34 11.48 -9.39 7.97
N ARG A 35 10.84 -8.94 9.06
CA ARG A 35 9.74 -7.94 9.06
C ARG A 35 9.94 -6.78 8.08
N ASN A 36 11.14 -6.22 8.00
CA ASN A 36 11.45 -5.12 7.06
C ASN A 36 11.32 -5.53 5.60
N LEU A 37 11.74 -6.74 5.23
CA LEU A 37 11.62 -7.24 3.86
C LEU A 37 10.15 -7.49 3.49
N VAL A 38 9.38 -8.04 4.42
CA VAL A 38 7.94 -8.27 4.23
C VAL A 38 7.19 -6.94 4.13
N PHE A 39 7.49 -5.99 5.01
CA PHE A 39 6.95 -4.63 4.94
C PHE A 39 7.25 -3.99 3.59
N PHE A 40 8.51 -4.07 3.12
CA PHE A 40 8.91 -3.55 1.83
C PHE A 40 8.13 -4.20 0.68
N ALA A 41 7.98 -5.53 0.69
CA ALA A 41 7.23 -6.24 -0.34
C ALA A 41 5.76 -5.79 -0.38
N ILE A 42 5.10 -5.68 0.78
CA ILE A 42 3.69 -5.28 0.86
C ILE A 42 3.51 -3.83 0.41
N ILE A 43 4.31 -2.88 0.92
CA ILE A 43 4.16 -1.47 0.57
C ILE A 43 4.48 -1.24 -0.91
N PHE A 44 5.46 -1.96 -1.46
CA PHE A 44 5.80 -1.87 -2.87
C PHE A 44 4.67 -2.34 -3.77
N VAL A 45 4.12 -3.53 -3.53
CA VAL A 45 3.00 -4.07 -4.30
C VAL A 45 1.77 -3.18 -4.16
N THR A 46 1.43 -2.77 -2.94
CA THR A 46 0.24 -1.95 -2.68
C THR A 46 0.41 -0.55 -3.30
N ALA A 47 1.62 -0.01 -3.33
CA ALA A 47 1.91 1.25 -4.02
C ALA A 47 1.68 1.12 -5.52
N VAL A 48 2.26 0.13 -6.19
CA VAL A 48 2.09 -0.09 -7.64
C VAL A 48 0.60 -0.20 -7.98
N VAL A 49 -0.13 -1.05 -7.26
CA VAL A 49 -1.58 -1.24 -7.46
C VAL A 49 -2.36 0.05 -7.21
N SER A 50 -2.05 0.78 -6.14
CA SER A 50 -2.79 2.02 -5.81
C SER A 50 -2.56 3.12 -6.84
N PHE A 51 -1.31 3.31 -7.29
CA PHE A 51 -1.03 4.30 -8.32
C PHE A 51 -1.68 3.93 -9.66
N GLU A 52 -1.73 2.65 -10.00
CA GLU A 52 -2.44 2.17 -11.18
C GLU A 52 -3.95 2.45 -11.10
N ILE A 53 -4.58 2.14 -9.96
CA ILE A 53 -6.01 2.44 -9.72
C ILE A 53 -6.27 3.93 -9.82
N ILE A 54 -5.45 4.75 -9.16
CA ILE A 54 -5.57 6.20 -9.18
C ILE A 54 -5.45 6.74 -10.61
N GLN A 55 -4.51 6.23 -11.40
CA GLN A 55 -4.37 6.63 -12.81
C GLN A 55 -5.59 6.22 -13.64
N ARG A 56 -6.09 4.99 -13.51
CA ARG A 56 -7.28 4.52 -14.24
C ARG A 56 -8.52 5.34 -13.90
N VAL A 57 -8.72 5.67 -12.62
CA VAL A 57 -9.85 6.49 -12.14
C VAL A 57 -9.71 7.94 -12.62
N LEU A 58 -8.51 8.53 -12.54
CA LEU A 58 -8.26 9.91 -12.99
C LEU A 58 -8.32 10.07 -14.51
N GLN A 59 -7.92 9.04 -15.28
CA GLN A 59 -7.93 9.08 -16.74
C GLN A 59 -9.33 8.82 -17.32
N GLY A 60 -10.33 8.50 -16.50
CA GLY A 60 -11.71 8.29 -16.96
C GLY A 60 -11.80 7.24 -18.05
N ALA A 61 -11.01 6.15 -17.95
CA ALA A 61 -11.07 5.08 -18.94
C ALA A 61 -12.51 4.53 -18.96
N PRO A 62 -13.22 4.63 -20.10
CA PRO A 62 -14.57 4.09 -20.20
C PRO A 62 -14.51 2.60 -19.89
N LEU A 63 -15.44 2.11 -19.06
CA LEU A 63 -15.72 0.69 -19.00
C LEU A 63 -15.99 0.25 -20.45
N ALA A 64 -15.26 -0.78 -20.88
CA ALA A 64 -15.28 -1.37 -22.20
C ALA A 64 -16.63 -1.32 -22.92
#